data_AF-A0A660TAE5-F1
#
_entry.id   AF-A0A660TAE5-F1
#
_cell.length_a   1.000
_cell.length_b   1.000
_cell.length_c   1.000
_cell.angle_alpha   90.00
_cell.angle_beta   90.00
_cell.angle_gamma   90.00
#
_symmetry.space_group_name_H-M   'P 1'
#
loop_
_entity.id
_entity.type
_entity.pdbx_description
1 polymer ?
#
loop_
_entity_poly.entity_id
_entity_poly.type
_entity_poly.pdbx_seq_one_letter_code
_entity_poly.pdbx_strand_id
1 'polypeptide(L)'
;AAVFVLFLFGEATLITIIVTLGQSIIIVIAGLTMLYLIIIKSLNKIIREIEAKSKKQDISNIKFSKNKKDELGHIVSGLNNFLSIIAKIIMDVKATAGKNHTLGDNLSDRSDESINAVREISNKIEIVSTEIKDLDNDIGNSSGSLDEIFNGIHRLSELLINQSESITTSSSAIEEMASSIDSVARITKSRSDATEKLVEMTKLGDDKIKSTENVINSISKRTVEIHAIISLIDDIASRTNLLAINASIEAAHAGEKGKGFGVVAGEIRKLAENTEGNVKKISESLKAITSEINNALTTSSESSKVFKSITENVTDVTSGLHEISASMEELAFGKQEILRATTDLMSSSHEISTFTGTMKEKTNTINNTMGIVRSTSAKTLDNMEDVKFAADELNKIFMQVTTLVQQNLLNTDLLSQSIGSFYSDQIIEEDYSQVDIGITWSDMLSVKNEKIDSQHKWLVENLNAFLLAMMDGEGVDKIKGMLEKLGDYVVFHFEDEEKYLEKIAYPKLEEHKIIHKNFVEELGELAEVLIEQGPSPELAIVLQEKVALWLINHITVTDMDYRHFYENQ
;
A
#
# COMPACT_ATOMS: atom_id res chain seq x y z
N ALA A 1 142.87 -50.81 46.99
CA ALA A 1 141.91 -50.68 48.11
C ALA A 1 140.93 -49.51 47.91
N ALA A 2 141.40 -48.28 47.62
CA ALA A 2 140.52 -47.10 47.51
C ALA A 2 139.49 -47.10 46.35
N VAL A 3 139.75 -47.81 45.24
CA VAL A 3 138.83 -47.89 44.09
C VAL A 3 137.64 -48.86 44.33
N PHE A 4 137.79 -49.82 45.24
CA PHE A 4 136.73 -50.80 45.54
C PHE A 4 135.67 -50.25 46.50
N VAL A 5 136.03 -49.27 47.33
CA VAL A 5 135.09 -48.61 48.27
C VAL A 5 134.17 -47.63 47.53
N LEU A 6 134.66 -46.95 46.49
CA LEU A 6 133.85 -46.01 45.69
C LEU A 6 132.78 -46.69 44.83
N PHE A 7 132.97 -47.95 44.43
CA PHE A 7 131.98 -48.69 43.64
C PHE A 7 130.79 -49.19 44.50
N LEU A 8 131.04 -49.58 45.75
CA LEU A 8 130.01 -50.08 46.66
C LEU A 8 129.07 -48.96 47.18
N PHE A 9 129.55 -47.72 47.30
CA PHE A 9 128.70 -46.60 47.74
C PHE A 9 127.74 -46.11 46.63
N GLY A 10 128.12 -46.22 45.35
CA GLY A 10 127.28 -45.81 44.22
C GLY A 10 126.01 -46.66 44.05
N GLU A 11 126.12 -47.98 44.21
CA GLU A 11 124.96 -48.89 44.07
C GLU A 11 123.95 -48.74 45.22
N ALA A 12 124.41 -48.54 46.46
CA ALA A 12 123.54 -48.33 47.62
C ALA A 12 122.72 -47.03 47.52
N THR A 13 123.32 -45.95 47.01
CA THR A 13 122.60 -44.68 46.77
C THR A 13 121.57 -44.79 45.65
N LEU A 14 121.86 -45.55 44.59
CA LEU A 14 120.96 -45.74 43.46
C LEU A 14 119.69 -46.54 43.86
N ILE A 15 119.87 -47.62 44.63
CA ILE A 15 118.76 -48.45 45.12
C ILE A 15 117.83 -47.65 46.06
N THR A 16 118.40 -46.82 46.94
CA THR A 16 117.61 -46.02 47.89
C THR A 16 116.77 -44.94 47.18
N ILE A 17 117.28 -44.34 46.11
CA ILE A 17 116.54 -43.38 45.27
C ILE A 17 115.39 -44.07 44.52
N ILE A 18 115.60 -45.27 43.98
CA ILE A 18 114.56 -46.03 43.27
C ILE A 18 113.42 -46.43 44.23
N VAL A 19 113.74 -46.88 45.45
CA VAL A 19 112.71 -47.26 46.45
C VAL A 19 111.90 -46.06 46.92
N THR A 20 112.55 -44.92 47.19
CA THR A 20 111.85 -43.69 47.62
C THR A 20 111.02 -43.08 46.49
N LEU A 21 111.48 -43.10 45.24
CA LEU A 21 110.64 -42.75 44.08
C LEU A 21 109.45 -43.70 43.95
N GLY A 22 109.66 -45.02 44.11
CA GLY A 22 108.59 -46.02 44.05
C GLY A 22 107.51 -45.79 45.12
N GLN A 23 107.91 -45.51 46.36
CA GLN A 23 106.97 -45.18 47.44
C GLN A 23 106.24 -43.86 47.19
N SER A 24 106.93 -42.85 46.66
CA SER A 24 106.33 -41.56 46.28
C SER A 24 105.27 -41.74 45.18
N ILE A 25 105.59 -42.55 44.16
CA ILE A 25 104.66 -42.89 43.08
C ILE A 25 103.45 -43.64 43.62
N ILE A 26 103.62 -44.61 44.51
CA ILE A 26 102.49 -45.35 45.11
C ILE A 26 101.60 -44.43 45.94
N ILE A 27 102.16 -43.51 46.72
CA ILE A 27 101.37 -42.53 47.51
C ILE A 27 100.61 -41.58 46.59
N VAL A 28 101.24 -41.10 45.51
CA VAL A 28 100.58 -40.25 44.51
C VAL A 28 99.46 -41.02 43.79
N ILE A 29 99.71 -42.27 43.37
CA ILE A 29 98.69 -43.12 42.75
C ILE A 29 97.55 -43.38 43.74
N ALA A 30 97.84 -43.70 45.00
CA ALA A 30 96.82 -43.94 46.03
C ALA A 30 96.01 -42.66 46.32
N GLY A 31 96.66 -41.50 46.39
CA GLY A 31 96.01 -40.19 46.57
C GLY A 31 95.13 -39.80 45.38
N LEU A 32 95.61 -39.99 44.15
CA LEU A 32 94.84 -39.77 42.92
C LEU A 32 93.66 -40.76 42.82
N THR A 33 93.87 -42.02 43.19
CA THR A 33 92.82 -43.06 43.21
C THR A 33 91.76 -42.73 44.27
N MET A 34 92.17 -42.28 45.46
CA MET A 34 91.25 -41.87 46.52
C MET A 34 90.44 -40.63 46.12
N LEU A 35 91.09 -39.63 45.51
CA LEU A 35 90.43 -38.44 44.97
C LEU A 35 89.44 -38.80 43.86
N TYR A 36 89.85 -39.68 42.94
CA TYR A 36 89.01 -40.24 41.87
C TYR A 36 87.78 -40.95 42.45
N LEU A 37 87.95 -41.81 43.46
CA LEU A 37 86.85 -42.53 44.11
C LEU A 37 85.89 -41.61 44.86
N ILE A 38 86.38 -40.56 45.53
CA ILE A 38 85.55 -39.59 46.26
C ILE A 38 84.69 -38.78 45.28
N ILE A 39 85.29 -38.30 44.18
CA ILE A 39 84.60 -37.53 43.15
C ILE A 39 83.57 -38.41 42.44
N ILE A 40 83.97 -39.59 41.95
CA ILE A 40 83.07 -40.49 41.21
C ILE A 40 81.93 -41.01 42.08
N LYS A 41 82.17 -41.34 43.34
CA LYS A 41 81.08 -41.79 44.23
C LYS A 41 80.06 -40.67 44.47
N SER A 42 80.53 -39.42 44.62
CA SER A 42 79.68 -38.25 44.77
C SER A 42 78.91 -37.94 43.48
N LEU A 43 79.56 -38.06 42.33
CA LEU A 43 78.97 -37.87 41.01
C LEU A 43 77.91 -38.94 40.70
N ASN A 44 78.22 -40.22 40.96
CA ASN A 44 77.28 -41.33 40.78
C ASN A 44 76.06 -41.20 41.70
N LYS A 45 76.20 -40.59 42.89
CA LYS A 45 75.05 -40.31 43.74
C LYS A 45 74.13 -39.25 43.11
N ILE A 46 74.71 -38.16 42.57
CA ILE A 46 73.95 -37.11 41.87
C ILE A 46 73.30 -37.67 40.60
N ILE A 47 74.02 -38.47 39.80
CA ILE A 47 73.49 -39.13 38.60
C ILE A 47 72.32 -40.04 38.97
N ARG A 48 72.45 -40.87 40.02
CA ARG A 48 71.34 -41.71 40.48
C ARG A 48 70.14 -40.89 40.98
N GLU A 49 70.38 -39.78 41.67
CA GLU A 49 69.29 -38.87 42.05
C GLU A 49 68.61 -38.24 40.82
N ILE A 50 69.38 -37.85 39.80
CA ILE A 50 68.87 -37.37 38.52
C ILE A 50 68.07 -38.45 37.82
N GLU A 51 68.62 -39.64 37.60
CA GLU A 51 67.93 -40.76 36.94
C GLU A 51 66.66 -41.19 37.70
N ALA A 52 66.69 -41.20 39.03
CA ALA A 52 65.53 -41.57 39.83
C ALA A 52 64.42 -40.52 39.77
N LYS A 53 64.78 -39.24 39.65
CA LYS A 53 63.81 -38.12 39.58
C LYS A 53 63.38 -37.79 38.16
N SER A 54 64.22 -37.98 37.14
CA SER A 54 63.91 -37.75 35.73
C SER A 54 62.96 -38.81 35.16
N LYS A 55 62.89 -39.99 35.78
CA LYS A 55 61.87 -41.01 35.48
C LYS A 55 60.46 -40.61 35.93
N LYS A 56 60.35 -39.61 36.80
CA LYS A 56 59.07 -39.01 37.17
C LYS A 56 58.86 -37.81 36.25
N GLN A 57 57.77 -37.80 35.48
CA GLN A 57 57.43 -36.68 34.60
C GLN A 57 57.05 -35.41 35.41
N ASP A 58 56.80 -35.56 36.71
CA ASP A 58 56.51 -34.45 37.62
C ASP A 58 57.74 -33.59 37.92
N ILE A 59 57.79 -32.40 37.32
CA ILE A 59 58.86 -31.41 37.53
C ILE A 59 58.56 -30.42 38.66
N SER A 60 57.33 -30.43 39.19
CA SER A 60 56.85 -29.41 40.14
C SER A 60 57.65 -29.38 41.45
N ASN A 61 58.16 -30.54 41.87
CA ASN A 61 58.81 -30.74 43.17
C ASN A 61 60.22 -31.35 43.07
N ILE A 62 60.85 -31.31 41.88
CA ILE A 62 62.22 -31.83 41.72
C ILE A 62 63.23 -30.85 42.34
N LYS A 63 63.72 -31.20 43.54
CA LYS A 63 64.89 -30.57 44.16
C LYS A 63 65.98 -31.60 44.42
N PHE A 64 67.18 -31.35 43.92
CA PHE A 64 68.37 -32.16 44.19
C PHE A 64 69.07 -31.72 45.47
N SER A 65 69.60 -32.68 46.23
CA SER A 65 70.16 -32.42 47.56
C SER A 65 71.50 -31.68 47.49
N LYS A 66 71.58 -30.50 48.13
CA LYS A 66 72.83 -29.70 48.19
C LYS A 66 73.74 -30.24 49.29
N ASN A 67 74.54 -31.26 48.97
CA ASN A 67 75.35 -31.94 50.00
C ASN A 67 76.78 -31.43 50.18
N LYS A 68 77.28 -30.49 49.36
CA LYS A 68 78.67 -29.95 49.47
C LYS A 68 78.78 -28.51 48.96
N LYS A 69 79.77 -27.74 49.43
CA LYS A 69 80.12 -26.37 48.95
C LYS A 69 81.18 -26.39 47.84
N ASP A 70 81.35 -27.53 47.19
CA ASP A 70 82.29 -27.74 46.10
C ASP A 70 81.62 -27.48 44.73
N GLU A 71 82.37 -27.71 43.65
CA GLU A 71 81.92 -27.52 42.26
C GLU A 71 80.67 -28.34 41.94
N LEU A 72 80.53 -29.54 42.53
CA LEU A 72 79.34 -30.38 42.38
C LEU A 72 78.11 -29.75 43.04
N GLY A 73 78.28 -29.09 44.19
CA GLY A 73 77.23 -28.30 44.84
C GLY A 73 76.76 -27.10 44.01
N HIS A 74 77.67 -26.45 43.27
CA HIS A 74 77.33 -25.37 42.33
C HIS A 74 76.52 -25.89 41.14
N ILE A 75 76.89 -27.04 40.55
CA ILE A 75 76.13 -27.68 39.46
C ILE A 75 74.72 -28.05 39.92
N VAL A 76 74.57 -28.66 41.10
CA VAL A 76 73.26 -29.00 41.69
C VAL A 76 72.41 -27.74 41.91
N SER A 77 73.03 -26.63 42.35
CA SER A 77 72.33 -25.35 42.51
C SER A 77 71.86 -24.76 41.18
N GLY A 78 72.70 -24.81 40.13
CA GLY A 78 72.34 -24.36 38.78
C GLY A 78 71.22 -25.21 38.17
N LEU A 79 71.28 -26.53 38.37
CA LEU A 79 70.23 -27.47 37.94
C LEU A 79 68.89 -27.22 38.64
N ASN A 80 68.89 -27.00 39.96
CA ASN A 80 67.67 -26.64 40.68
C ASN A 80 67.09 -25.29 40.20
N ASN A 81 67.93 -24.30 39.91
CA ASN A 81 67.48 -23.02 39.36
C ASN A 81 66.87 -23.19 37.95
N PHE A 82 67.52 -23.98 37.09
CA PHE A 82 67.00 -24.31 35.77
C PHE A 82 65.64 -25.00 35.85
N LEU A 83 65.50 -26.03 36.70
CA LEU A 83 64.22 -26.70 36.92
C LEU A 83 63.14 -25.76 37.45
N SER A 84 63.48 -24.82 38.33
CA SER A 84 62.52 -23.80 38.81
C SER A 84 62.06 -22.87 37.69
N ILE A 85 62.93 -22.52 36.75
CA ILE A 85 62.57 -21.70 35.58
C ILE A 85 61.64 -22.49 34.65
N ILE A 86 61.95 -23.75 34.37
CA ILE A 86 61.09 -24.61 33.54
C ILE A 86 59.72 -24.80 34.20
N ALA A 87 59.66 -25.12 35.50
CA ALA A 87 58.41 -25.24 36.22
C ALA A 87 57.56 -23.96 36.11
N LYS A 88 58.18 -22.78 36.30
CA LYS A 88 57.50 -21.50 36.12
C LYS A 88 56.97 -21.31 34.69
N ILE A 89 57.76 -21.61 33.67
CA ILE A 89 57.32 -21.54 32.27
C ILE A 89 56.11 -22.44 32.06
N ILE A 90 56.14 -23.70 32.53
CA ILE A 90 55.01 -24.60 32.37
C ILE A 90 53.76 -24.09 33.12
N MET A 91 53.91 -23.51 34.33
CA MET A 91 52.78 -22.86 35.03
C MET A 91 52.20 -21.69 34.22
N ASP A 92 53.06 -20.83 33.68
CA ASP A 92 52.66 -19.68 32.88
C ASP A 92 51.94 -20.13 31.59
N VAL A 93 52.41 -21.22 30.94
CA VAL A 93 51.74 -21.82 29.78
C VAL A 93 50.40 -22.44 30.20
N LYS A 94 50.31 -23.17 31.32
CA LYS A 94 49.03 -23.71 31.82
C LYS A 94 48.00 -22.61 32.10
N ALA A 95 48.43 -21.54 32.76
CA ALA A 95 47.57 -20.40 33.05
C ALA A 95 47.13 -19.68 31.77
N THR A 96 48.01 -19.60 30.77
CA THR A 96 47.70 -19.01 29.46
C THR A 96 46.74 -19.90 28.66
N ALA A 97 46.93 -21.22 28.68
CA ALA A 97 46.01 -22.18 28.07
C ALA A 97 44.61 -22.06 28.69
N GLY A 98 44.49 -22.03 30.02
CA GLY A 98 43.17 -21.83 30.67
C GLY A 98 42.49 -20.52 30.28
N LYS A 99 43.25 -19.41 30.18
CA LYS A 99 42.71 -18.13 29.67
C LYS A 99 42.28 -18.21 28.20
N ASN A 100 43.03 -18.94 27.38
CA ASN A 100 42.72 -19.14 25.97
C ASN A 100 41.45 -19.99 25.79
N HIS A 101 41.25 -21.00 26.63
CA HIS A 101 40.02 -21.81 26.66
C HIS A 101 38.80 -20.93 26.98
N THR A 102 38.85 -20.16 28.08
CA THR A 102 37.77 -19.22 28.42
C THR A 102 37.53 -18.17 27.33
N LEU A 103 38.57 -17.72 26.62
CA LEU A 103 38.42 -16.83 25.47
C LEU A 103 37.70 -17.52 24.31
N GLY A 104 38.02 -18.79 24.04
CA GLY A 104 37.35 -19.64 23.07
C GLY A 104 35.86 -19.80 23.37
N ASP A 105 35.49 -20.14 24.61
CA ASP A 105 34.08 -20.25 25.04
C ASP A 105 33.32 -18.94 24.79
N ASN A 106 33.87 -17.82 25.26
CA ASN A 106 33.26 -16.51 25.05
C ASN A 106 33.13 -16.16 23.56
N LEU A 107 34.12 -16.54 22.73
CA LEU A 107 34.07 -16.29 21.29
C LEU A 107 33.02 -17.18 20.61
N SER A 108 32.83 -18.42 21.06
CA SER A 108 31.76 -19.31 20.62
C SER A 108 30.38 -18.71 20.90
N ASP A 109 30.13 -18.30 22.14
CA ASP A 109 28.86 -17.67 22.54
C ASP A 109 28.57 -16.42 21.70
N ARG A 110 29.58 -15.58 21.46
CA ARG A 110 29.43 -14.36 20.63
C ARG A 110 29.23 -14.68 19.15
N SER A 111 29.82 -15.76 18.65
CA SER A 111 29.60 -16.23 17.28
C SER A 111 28.14 -16.70 17.10
N ASP A 112 27.63 -17.48 18.05
CA ASP A 112 26.24 -17.97 18.02
C ASP A 112 25.21 -16.84 18.11
N GLU A 113 25.44 -15.85 18.99
CA GLU A 113 24.63 -14.63 19.03
C GLU A 113 24.65 -13.89 17.68
N SER A 114 25.81 -13.80 17.03
CA SER A 114 25.96 -13.11 15.75
C SER A 114 25.25 -13.85 14.61
N ILE A 115 25.33 -15.19 14.56
CA ILE A 115 24.58 -16.01 13.60
C ILE A 115 23.08 -15.78 13.74
N ASN A 116 22.57 -15.73 14.97
CA ASN A 116 21.16 -15.48 15.23
C ASN A 116 20.74 -14.06 14.79
N ALA A 117 21.58 -13.05 15.05
CA ALA A 117 21.33 -11.69 14.56
C ALA A 117 21.31 -11.61 13.03
N VAL A 118 22.22 -12.31 12.35
CA VAL A 118 22.24 -12.38 10.88
C VAL A 118 20.98 -13.07 10.33
N ARG A 119 20.53 -14.16 10.96
CA ARG A 119 19.25 -14.81 10.58
C ARG A 119 18.04 -13.88 10.74
N GLU A 120 18.02 -13.08 11.80
CA GLU A 120 16.95 -12.09 11.98
C GLU A 120 16.99 -11.03 10.87
N ILE A 121 18.19 -10.56 10.49
CA ILE A 121 18.37 -9.65 9.35
C ILE A 121 17.83 -10.28 8.06
N SER A 122 18.18 -11.53 7.75
CA SER A 122 17.67 -12.23 6.56
C SER A 122 16.14 -12.31 6.53
N ASN A 123 15.51 -12.63 7.67
CA ASN A 123 14.05 -12.64 7.78
C ASN A 123 13.44 -11.24 7.56
N LYS A 124 14.07 -10.18 8.08
CA LYS A 124 13.61 -8.80 7.85
C LYS A 124 13.73 -8.37 6.40
N ILE A 125 14.77 -8.82 5.68
CA ILE A 125 14.94 -8.53 4.25
C ILE A 125 13.80 -9.15 3.43
N GLU A 126 13.39 -10.38 3.74
CA GLU A 126 12.26 -11.04 3.07
C GLU A 126 10.93 -10.30 3.30
N ILE A 127 10.71 -9.85 4.54
CA ILE A 127 9.53 -9.04 4.88
C ILE A 127 9.53 -7.72 4.09
N VAL A 128 10.63 -6.97 4.10
CA VAL A 128 10.73 -5.70 3.36
C VAL A 128 10.57 -5.94 1.85
N SER A 129 11.13 -7.01 1.30
CA SER A 129 10.96 -7.37 -0.12
C SER A 129 9.50 -7.67 -0.48
N THR A 130 8.74 -8.26 0.46
CA THR A 130 7.31 -8.51 0.30
C THR A 130 6.51 -7.20 0.37
N GLU A 131 6.78 -6.35 1.36
CA GLU A 131 6.14 -5.03 1.50
C GLU A 131 6.39 -4.13 0.27
N ILE A 132 7.57 -4.23 -0.36
CA ILE A 132 7.89 -3.52 -1.61
C ILE A 132 7.05 -4.00 -2.79
N LYS A 133 6.76 -5.31 -2.87
CA LYS A 133 5.86 -5.86 -3.92
C LYS A 133 4.43 -5.37 -3.72
N ASP A 134 3.96 -5.37 -2.48
CA ASP A 134 2.64 -4.83 -2.13
C ASP A 134 2.56 -3.33 -2.48
N LEU A 135 3.64 -2.58 -2.21
CA LEU A 135 3.74 -1.17 -2.60
C LEU A 135 3.68 -0.98 -4.13
N ASP A 136 4.35 -1.80 -4.95
CA ASP A 136 4.24 -1.68 -6.43
C ASP A 136 2.81 -1.96 -6.93
N ASN A 137 2.11 -2.91 -6.29
CA ASN A 137 0.70 -3.17 -6.58
C ASN A 137 -0.19 -1.97 -6.21
N ASP A 138 0.03 -1.36 -5.04
CA ASP A 138 -0.70 -0.16 -4.60
C ASP A 138 -0.44 1.06 -5.50
N ILE A 139 0.78 1.21 -6.00
CA ILE A 139 1.12 2.21 -7.02
C ILE A 139 0.35 1.94 -8.31
N GLY A 140 0.28 0.68 -8.75
CA GLY A 140 -0.51 0.27 -9.92
C GLY A 140 -1.99 0.62 -9.78
N ASN A 141 -2.61 0.28 -8.64
CA ASN A 141 -4.00 0.62 -8.33
C ASN A 141 -4.23 2.14 -8.30
N SER A 142 -3.30 2.88 -7.68
CA SER A 142 -3.34 4.34 -7.63
C SER A 142 -3.24 4.96 -9.02
N SER A 143 -2.38 4.44 -9.89
CA SER A 143 -2.26 4.86 -11.29
C SER A 143 -3.57 4.65 -12.06
N GLY A 144 -4.22 3.49 -11.89
CA GLY A 144 -5.52 3.23 -12.51
C GLY A 144 -6.60 4.22 -12.05
N SER A 145 -6.64 4.54 -10.75
CA SER A 145 -7.55 5.55 -10.20
C SER A 145 -7.27 6.96 -10.77
N LEU A 146 -6.01 7.31 -11.02
CA LEU A 146 -5.65 8.59 -11.65
C LEU A 146 -6.13 8.67 -13.09
N ASP A 147 -6.07 7.58 -13.86
CA ASP A 147 -6.58 7.54 -15.24
C ASP A 147 -8.11 7.73 -15.26
N GLU A 148 -8.84 7.12 -14.32
CA GLU A 148 -10.28 7.35 -14.16
C GLU A 148 -10.58 8.82 -13.85
N ILE A 149 -9.79 9.45 -12.96
CA ILE A 149 -9.91 10.88 -12.65
C ILE A 149 -9.64 11.73 -13.91
N PHE A 150 -8.61 11.42 -14.70
CA PHE A 150 -8.31 12.13 -15.95
C PHE A 150 -9.48 12.07 -16.94
N ASN A 151 -10.06 10.90 -17.13
CA ASN A 151 -11.21 10.71 -17.99
C ASN A 151 -12.44 11.47 -17.44
N GLY A 152 -12.63 11.46 -16.11
CA GLY A 152 -13.66 12.23 -15.43
C GLY A 152 -13.53 13.74 -15.66
N ILE A 153 -12.31 14.28 -15.55
CA ILE A 153 -11.98 15.68 -15.84
C ILE A 153 -12.30 16.03 -17.30
N HIS A 154 -11.92 15.17 -18.26
CA HIS A 154 -12.23 15.39 -19.67
C HIS A 154 -13.73 15.45 -19.94
N ARG A 155 -14.49 14.48 -19.41
CA ARG A 155 -15.95 14.47 -19.53
C ARG A 155 -16.59 15.68 -18.88
N LEU A 156 -16.10 16.10 -17.71
CA LEU A 156 -16.60 17.30 -17.04
C LEU A 156 -16.35 18.55 -17.89
N SER A 157 -15.18 18.66 -18.53
CA SER A 157 -14.88 19.76 -19.44
C SER A 157 -15.84 19.82 -20.63
N GLU A 158 -16.21 18.68 -21.22
CA GLU A 158 -17.20 18.64 -22.30
C GLU A 158 -18.60 19.05 -21.83
N LEU A 159 -19.01 18.57 -20.65
CA LEU A 159 -20.29 18.95 -20.05
C LEU A 159 -20.38 20.46 -19.78
N LEU A 160 -19.28 21.10 -19.35
CA LEU A 160 -19.22 22.54 -19.15
C LEU A 160 -19.36 23.34 -20.46
N ILE A 161 -18.78 22.85 -21.56
CA ILE A 161 -18.95 23.46 -22.89
C ILE A 161 -20.42 23.43 -23.30
N ASN A 162 -21.07 22.26 -23.18
CA ASN A 162 -22.50 22.10 -23.50
C ASN A 162 -23.39 22.94 -22.58
N GLN A 163 -23.03 23.06 -21.30
CA GLN A 163 -23.75 23.90 -20.35
C GLN A 163 -23.64 25.38 -20.72
N SER A 164 -22.46 25.85 -21.14
CA SER A 164 -22.27 27.23 -21.60
C SER A 164 -23.11 27.54 -22.84
N GLU A 165 -23.21 26.61 -23.79
CA GLU A 165 -24.06 26.75 -24.97
C GLU A 165 -25.55 26.79 -24.59
N SER A 166 -25.97 25.93 -23.66
CA SER A 166 -27.34 25.89 -23.15
C SER A 166 -27.73 27.18 -22.42
N ILE A 167 -26.81 27.74 -21.62
CA ILE A 167 -26.99 29.03 -20.94
C ILE A 167 -27.12 30.18 -21.95
N THR A 168 -26.29 30.17 -23.00
CA THR A 168 -26.34 31.18 -24.07
C THR A 168 -27.68 31.13 -24.80
N THR A 169 -28.13 29.93 -25.17
CA THR A 169 -29.42 29.71 -25.83
C THR A 169 -30.59 30.13 -24.93
N SER A 170 -30.53 29.78 -23.64
CA SER A 170 -31.55 30.18 -22.67
C SER A 170 -31.61 31.69 -22.50
N SER A 171 -30.47 32.37 -22.47
CA SER A 171 -30.40 33.83 -22.39
C SER A 171 -31.10 34.50 -23.58
N SER A 172 -30.84 34.03 -24.80
CA SER A 172 -31.52 34.52 -26.01
C SER A 172 -33.04 34.30 -25.94
N ALA A 173 -33.48 33.13 -25.48
CA ALA A 173 -34.92 32.83 -25.33
C ALA A 173 -35.59 33.74 -24.27
N ILE A 174 -34.88 34.08 -23.19
CA ILE A 174 -35.35 35.01 -22.16
C ILE A 174 -35.45 36.44 -22.72
N GLU A 175 -34.53 36.87 -23.58
CA GLU A 175 -34.61 38.17 -24.26
C GLU A 175 -35.80 38.24 -25.23
N GLU A 176 -36.04 37.18 -26.00
CA GLU A 176 -37.22 37.08 -26.89
C GLU A 176 -38.53 37.10 -26.08
N MET A 177 -38.55 36.38 -24.95
CA MET A 177 -39.66 36.41 -24.00
C MET A 177 -39.86 37.83 -23.44
N ALA A 178 -38.80 38.56 -23.13
CA ALA A 178 -38.87 39.95 -22.66
C ALA A 178 -39.61 40.84 -23.67
N SER A 179 -39.22 40.74 -24.95
CA SER A 179 -39.82 41.48 -26.05
C SER A 179 -41.31 41.11 -26.23
N SER A 180 -41.62 39.82 -26.11
CA SER A 180 -42.99 39.31 -26.22
C SER A 180 -43.89 39.81 -25.08
N ILE A 181 -43.41 39.77 -23.83
CA ILE A 181 -44.13 40.30 -22.66
C ILE A 181 -44.40 41.80 -22.83
N ASP A 182 -43.39 42.59 -23.22
CA ASP A 182 -43.56 44.03 -23.45
C ASP A 182 -44.58 44.32 -24.58
N SER A 183 -44.51 43.55 -25.66
CA SER A 183 -45.44 43.68 -26.79
C SER A 183 -46.88 43.38 -26.37
N VAL A 184 -47.11 42.28 -25.65
CA VAL A 184 -48.44 41.91 -25.16
C VAL A 184 -48.94 42.94 -24.15
N ALA A 185 -48.10 43.39 -23.20
CA ALA A 185 -48.47 44.43 -22.24
C ALA A 185 -48.92 45.73 -22.94
N ARG A 186 -48.16 46.18 -23.95
CA ARG A 186 -48.51 47.37 -24.74
C ARG A 186 -49.81 47.18 -25.53
N ILE A 187 -50.02 46.02 -26.14
CA ILE A 187 -51.27 45.70 -26.86
C ILE A 187 -52.45 45.69 -25.89
N THR A 188 -52.33 45.01 -24.75
CA THR A 188 -53.36 44.94 -23.71
C THR A 188 -53.72 46.34 -23.20
N LYS A 189 -52.72 47.20 -22.96
CA LYS A 189 -52.97 48.59 -22.55
C LYS A 189 -53.72 49.38 -23.62
N SER A 190 -53.30 49.29 -24.88
CA SER A 190 -53.99 49.96 -26.00
C SER A 190 -55.43 49.45 -26.19
N ARG A 191 -55.67 48.15 -25.99
CA ARG A 191 -57.01 47.57 -26.05
C ARG A 191 -57.86 48.00 -24.86
N SER A 192 -57.30 48.07 -23.66
CA SER A 192 -57.99 48.57 -22.46
C SER A 192 -58.49 50.01 -22.68
N ASP A 193 -57.64 50.90 -23.20
CA ASP A 193 -58.02 52.29 -23.50
C ASP A 193 -59.11 52.38 -24.61
N ALA A 194 -59.09 51.46 -25.58
CA ALA A 194 -60.13 51.38 -26.62
C ALA A 194 -61.47 50.89 -26.06
N THR A 195 -61.44 49.91 -25.16
CA THR A 195 -62.62 49.37 -24.49
C THR A 195 -63.26 50.39 -23.57
N GLU A 196 -62.48 51.20 -22.86
CA GLU A 196 -62.98 52.31 -22.03
C GLU A 196 -63.77 53.34 -22.85
N LYS A 197 -63.25 53.72 -24.03
CA LYS A 197 -63.99 54.58 -24.99
C LYS A 197 -65.26 53.91 -25.51
N LEU A 198 -65.25 52.59 -25.67
CA LEU A 198 -66.43 51.85 -26.12
C LEU A 198 -67.52 51.86 -25.04
N VAL A 199 -67.17 51.73 -23.76
CA VAL A 199 -68.12 51.89 -22.63
C VAL A 199 -68.78 53.27 -22.65
N GLU A 200 -68.00 54.33 -22.88
CA GLU A 200 -68.52 55.70 -22.99
C GLU A 200 -69.51 55.82 -24.15
N MET A 201 -69.13 55.30 -25.33
CA MET A 201 -69.97 55.33 -26.54
C MET A 201 -71.26 54.53 -26.40
N THR A 202 -71.22 53.35 -25.76
CA THR A 202 -72.43 52.53 -25.57
C THR A 202 -73.39 53.17 -24.58
N LYS A 203 -72.86 53.80 -23.52
CA LYS A 203 -73.65 54.58 -22.58
C LYS A 203 -74.32 55.78 -23.24
N LEU A 204 -73.58 56.53 -24.06
CA LEU A 204 -74.14 57.64 -24.85
C LEU A 204 -75.23 57.15 -25.83
N GLY A 205 -75.01 55.98 -26.45
CA GLY A 205 -75.99 55.33 -27.31
C GLY A 205 -77.30 55.00 -26.58
N ASP A 206 -77.21 54.37 -25.41
CA ASP A 206 -78.38 54.05 -24.56
C ASP A 206 -79.14 55.32 -24.13
N ASP A 207 -78.41 56.37 -23.70
CA ASP A 207 -79.01 57.66 -23.33
C ASP A 207 -79.74 58.30 -24.52
N LYS A 208 -79.19 58.17 -25.74
CA LYS A 208 -79.83 58.72 -26.95
C LYS A 208 -81.09 57.94 -27.35
N ILE A 209 -81.11 56.62 -27.15
CA ILE A 209 -82.31 55.80 -27.34
C ILE A 209 -83.39 56.18 -26.32
N LYS A 210 -83.07 56.32 -25.04
CA LYS A 210 -84.01 56.80 -24.01
C LYS A 210 -84.57 58.18 -24.34
N SER A 211 -83.73 59.09 -24.83
CA SER A 211 -84.20 60.40 -25.32
C SER A 211 -85.18 60.27 -26.49
N THR A 212 -84.97 59.30 -27.38
CA THR A 212 -85.85 59.03 -28.54
C THR A 212 -87.19 58.45 -28.09
N GLU A 213 -87.18 57.50 -27.14
CA GLU A 213 -88.41 56.98 -26.51
C GLU A 213 -89.25 58.10 -25.88
N ASN A 214 -88.63 59.05 -25.18
CA ASN A 214 -89.33 60.20 -24.60
C ASN A 214 -90.00 61.09 -25.66
N VAL A 215 -89.33 61.31 -26.79
CA VAL A 215 -89.89 62.07 -27.92
C VAL A 215 -91.05 61.31 -28.55
N ILE A 216 -90.90 60.02 -28.83
CA ILE A 216 -91.96 59.19 -29.41
C ILE A 216 -93.18 59.13 -28.48
N ASN A 217 -92.98 58.97 -27.16
CA ASN A 217 -94.07 59.02 -26.18
C ASN A 217 -94.79 60.38 -26.16
N SER A 218 -94.06 61.48 -26.35
CA SER A 218 -94.64 62.81 -26.45
C SER A 218 -95.47 62.98 -27.73
N ILE A 219 -95.01 62.41 -28.85
CA ILE A 219 -95.77 62.36 -30.11
C ILE A 219 -97.02 61.50 -29.93
N SER A 220 -96.91 60.33 -29.28
CA SER A 220 -98.04 59.45 -28.96
C SER A 220 -99.15 60.17 -28.22
N LYS A 221 -98.80 60.92 -27.15
CA LYS A 221 -99.75 61.75 -26.38
C LYS A 221 -100.45 62.79 -27.27
N ARG A 222 -99.69 63.53 -28.08
CA ARG A 222 -100.25 64.52 -29.02
C ARG A 222 -101.16 63.88 -30.07
N THR A 223 -100.82 62.71 -30.58
CA THR A 223 -101.66 61.97 -31.53
C THR A 223 -102.99 61.55 -30.91
N VAL A 224 -103.00 61.15 -29.63
CA VAL A 224 -104.23 60.85 -28.89
C VAL A 224 -105.11 62.11 -28.74
N GLU A 225 -104.51 63.26 -28.41
CA GLU A 225 -105.23 64.54 -28.33
C GLU A 225 -105.85 64.92 -29.68
N ILE A 226 -105.10 64.77 -30.78
CA ILE A 226 -105.62 65.02 -32.13
C ILE A 226 -106.76 64.06 -32.47
N HIS A 227 -106.66 62.79 -32.10
CA HIS A 227 -107.73 61.81 -32.33
C HIS A 227 -109.05 62.24 -31.64
N ALA A 228 -108.96 62.78 -30.42
CA ALA A 228 -110.13 63.31 -29.71
C ALA A 228 -110.75 64.52 -30.43
N ILE A 229 -109.93 65.44 -30.96
CA ILE A 229 -110.39 66.59 -31.74
C ILE A 229 -111.09 66.13 -33.03
N ILE A 230 -110.51 65.18 -33.75
CA ILE A 230 -111.09 64.64 -34.98
C ILE A 230 -112.42 63.93 -34.71
N SER A 231 -112.52 63.17 -33.61
CA SER A 231 -113.79 62.57 -33.18
C SER A 231 -114.86 63.63 -32.85
N LEU A 232 -114.48 64.76 -32.26
CA LEU A 232 -115.40 65.87 -32.01
C LEU A 232 -115.86 66.52 -33.32
N ILE A 233 -114.95 66.71 -34.29
CA ILE A 233 -115.31 67.25 -35.61
C ILE A 233 -116.25 66.31 -36.35
N ASP A 234 -116.05 64.99 -36.25
CA ASP A 234 -116.98 63.98 -36.81
C ASP A 234 -118.41 64.16 -36.25
N ASP A 235 -118.53 64.28 -34.91
CA ASP A 235 -119.82 64.51 -34.24
C ASP A 235 -120.45 65.84 -34.66
N ILE A 236 -119.65 66.92 -34.78
CA ILE A 236 -120.13 68.21 -35.27
C ILE A 236 -120.62 68.10 -36.72
N ALA A 237 -119.86 67.45 -37.60
CA ALA A 237 -120.21 67.27 -39.00
C ALA A 237 -121.51 66.45 -39.13
N SER A 238 -121.65 65.36 -38.37
CA SER A 238 -122.86 64.54 -38.36
C SER A 238 -124.08 65.28 -37.86
N ARG A 239 -123.95 66.04 -36.76
CA ARG A 239 -125.03 66.92 -36.27
C ARG A 239 -125.39 68.01 -37.29
N THR A 240 -124.39 68.59 -37.95
CA THR A 240 -124.59 69.62 -38.98
C THR A 240 -125.30 69.03 -40.21
N ASN A 241 -124.94 67.81 -40.61
CA ASN A 241 -125.60 67.05 -41.67
C ASN A 241 -127.07 66.80 -41.33
N LEU A 242 -127.37 66.33 -40.12
CA LEU A 242 -128.75 66.12 -39.63
C LEU A 242 -129.55 67.43 -39.57
N LEU A 243 -128.95 68.51 -39.07
CA LEU A 243 -129.57 69.84 -39.07
C LEU A 243 -129.87 70.33 -40.49
N ALA A 244 -128.96 70.13 -41.43
CA ALA A 244 -129.10 70.51 -42.83
C ALA A 244 -130.16 69.66 -43.55
N ILE A 245 -130.29 68.37 -43.21
CA ILE A 245 -131.38 67.50 -43.68
C ILE A 245 -132.72 68.02 -43.18
N ASN A 246 -132.84 68.31 -41.89
CA ASN A 246 -134.07 68.86 -41.29
C ASN A 246 -134.43 70.22 -41.92
N ALA A 247 -133.45 71.10 -42.13
CA ALA A 247 -133.63 72.39 -42.80
C ALA A 247 -134.03 72.24 -44.28
N SER A 248 -133.49 71.25 -44.99
CA SER A 248 -133.85 70.95 -46.39
C SER A 248 -135.28 70.42 -46.49
N ILE A 249 -135.72 69.61 -45.53
CA ILE A 249 -137.10 69.10 -45.42
C ILE A 249 -138.07 70.27 -45.16
N GLU A 250 -137.75 71.16 -44.23
CA GLU A 250 -138.60 72.31 -43.90
C GLU A 250 -138.67 73.32 -45.06
N ALA A 251 -137.56 73.52 -45.78
CA ALA A 251 -137.51 74.32 -47.01
C ALA A 251 -138.39 73.75 -48.13
N ALA A 252 -138.45 72.41 -48.26
CA ALA A 252 -139.34 71.74 -49.19
C ALA A 252 -140.82 71.87 -48.77
N HIS A 253 -141.10 71.86 -47.46
CA HIS A 253 -142.43 72.07 -46.89
C HIS A 253 -142.98 73.50 -47.13
N ALA A 254 -142.11 74.51 -47.14
CA ALA A 254 -142.46 75.92 -47.38
C ALA A 254 -142.70 76.28 -48.86
N GLY A 255 -142.57 75.32 -49.80
CA GLY A 255 -142.89 75.49 -51.22
C GLY A 255 -142.07 76.58 -51.92
N GLU A 256 -142.71 77.42 -52.74
CA GLU A 256 -142.04 78.50 -53.50
C GLU A 256 -141.28 79.50 -52.61
N LYS A 257 -141.73 79.75 -51.37
CA LYS A 257 -141.06 80.68 -50.43
C LYS A 257 -139.81 80.08 -49.77
N GLY A 258 -139.64 78.76 -49.79
CA GLY A 258 -138.51 78.04 -49.19
C GLY A 258 -137.32 77.77 -50.12
N LYS A 259 -137.45 78.04 -51.43
CA LYS A 259 -136.42 77.71 -52.45
C LYS A 259 -135.02 78.21 -52.11
N GLY A 260 -134.88 79.47 -51.69
CA GLY A 260 -133.58 80.06 -51.31
C GLY A 260 -132.95 79.39 -50.09
N PHE A 261 -133.77 79.04 -49.09
CA PHE A 261 -133.32 78.36 -47.88
C PHE A 261 -132.93 76.90 -48.14
N GLY A 262 -133.65 76.22 -49.03
CA GLY A 262 -133.35 74.84 -49.44
C GLY A 262 -132.02 74.71 -50.18
N VAL A 263 -131.63 75.70 -50.99
CA VAL A 263 -130.31 75.74 -51.64
C VAL A 263 -129.20 75.86 -50.60
N VAL A 264 -129.36 76.76 -49.62
CA VAL A 264 -128.38 76.92 -48.53
C VAL A 264 -128.29 75.66 -47.67
N ALA A 265 -129.42 75.04 -47.30
CA ALA A 265 -129.45 73.80 -46.54
C ALA A 265 -128.79 72.64 -47.31
N GLY A 266 -129.01 72.52 -48.62
CA GLY A 266 -128.34 71.54 -49.47
C GLY A 266 -126.82 71.75 -49.56
N GLU A 267 -126.36 73.01 -49.59
CA GLU A 267 -124.92 73.33 -49.60
C GLU A 267 -124.26 73.05 -48.23
N ILE A 268 -124.95 73.36 -47.12
CA ILE A 268 -124.50 72.99 -45.76
C ILE A 268 -124.43 71.47 -45.63
N ARG A 269 -125.41 70.73 -46.17
CA ARG A 269 -125.41 69.26 -46.17
C ARG A 269 -124.21 68.70 -46.90
N LYS A 270 -123.95 69.16 -48.13
CA LYS A 270 -122.76 68.78 -48.90
C LYS A 270 -121.46 69.11 -48.17
N LEU A 271 -121.39 70.26 -47.50
CA LEU A 271 -120.23 70.65 -46.71
C LEU A 271 -120.01 69.70 -45.52
N ALA A 272 -121.09 69.31 -44.84
CA ALA A 272 -121.06 68.34 -43.75
C ALA A 272 -120.66 66.93 -44.22
N GLU A 273 -121.26 66.42 -45.31
CA GLU A 273 -120.90 65.14 -45.95
C GLU A 273 -119.42 65.13 -46.39
N ASN A 274 -118.92 66.22 -46.98
CA ASN A 274 -117.50 66.38 -47.33
C ASN A 274 -116.61 66.42 -46.09
N THR A 275 -117.07 67.03 -44.99
CA THR A 275 -116.33 67.09 -43.72
C THR A 275 -116.22 65.71 -43.10
N GLU A 276 -117.31 64.93 -43.01
CA GLU A 276 -117.30 63.53 -42.56
C GLU A 276 -116.35 62.67 -43.42
N GLY A 277 -116.38 62.83 -44.75
CA GLY A 277 -115.47 62.13 -45.66
C GLY A 277 -113.98 62.46 -45.42
N ASN A 278 -113.66 63.73 -45.12
CA ASN A 278 -112.31 64.15 -44.78
C ASN A 278 -111.90 63.68 -43.38
N VAL A 279 -112.79 63.74 -42.40
CA VAL A 279 -112.57 63.24 -41.02
C VAL A 279 -112.26 61.74 -41.03
N LYS A 280 -112.96 60.95 -41.86
CA LYS A 280 -112.68 59.52 -42.03
C LYS A 280 -111.26 59.28 -42.55
N LYS A 281 -110.83 60.01 -43.58
CA LYS A 281 -109.46 59.94 -44.11
C LYS A 281 -108.42 60.33 -43.06
N ILE A 282 -108.64 61.41 -42.31
CA ILE A 282 -107.73 61.83 -41.23
C ILE A 282 -107.67 60.76 -40.12
N SER A 283 -108.80 60.15 -39.76
CA SER A 283 -108.86 59.08 -38.76
C SER A 283 -108.08 57.84 -39.21
N GLU A 284 -108.17 57.45 -40.48
CA GLU A 284 -107.37 56.38 -41.07
C GLU A 284 -105.87 56.72 -41.02
N SER A 285 -105.48 57.95 -41.38
CA SER A 285 -104.09 58.42 -41.24
C SER A 285 -103.60 58.42 -39.79
N LEU A 286 -104.42 58.84 -38.83
CA LEU A 286 -104.05 58.81 -37.40
C LEU A 286 -103.88 57.39 -36.87
N LYS A 287 -104.69 56.43 -37.33
CA LYS A 287 -104.51 55.01 -37.01
C LYS A 287 -103.16 54.49 -37.54
N ALA A 288 -102.82 54.83 -38.77
CA ALA A 288 -101.51 54.49 -39.34
C ALA A 288 -100.36 55.10 -38.53
N ILE A 289 -100.41 56.40 -38.23
CA ILE A 289 -99.42 57.09 -37.39
C ILE A 289 -99.30 56.44 -36.00
N THR A 290 -100.43 56.09 -35.37
CA THR A 290 -100.41 55.42 -34.06
C THR A 290 -99.74 54.06 -34.13
N SER A 291 -99.98 53.31 -35.21
CA SER A 291 -99.30 52.03 -35.46
C SER A 291 -97.79 52.23 -35.65
N GLU A 292 -97.38 53.25 -36.40
CA GLU A 292 -95.97 53.59 -36.61
C GLU A 292 -95.27 54.01 -35.31
N ILE A 293 -95.93 54.79 -34.46
CA ILE A 293 -95.44 55.18 -33.13
C ILE A 293 -95.23 53.95 -32.24
N ASN A 294 -96.19 53.03 -32.19
CA ASN A 294 -96.07 51.80 -31.39
C ASN A 294 -94.92 50.91 -31.89
N ASN A 295 -94.73 50.83 -33.21
CA ASN A 295 -93.61 50.13 -33.79
C ASN A 295 -92.28 50.81 -33.40
N ALA A 296 -92.20 52.14 -33.52
CA ALA A 296 -91.02 52.90 -33.14
C ALA A 296 -90.66 52.78 -31.64
N LEU A 297 -91.66 52.73 -30.73
CA LEU A 297 -91.45 52.45 -29.31
C LEU A 297 -90.88 51.03 -29.09
N THR A 298 -91.45 50.04 -29.78
CA THR A 298 -90.98 48.65 -29.68
C THR A 298 -89.53 48.52 -30.14
N THR A 299 -89.20 49.06 -31.32
CA THR A 299 -87.82 49.06 -31.84
C THR A 299 -86.86 49.85 -30.96
N SER A 300 -87.30 50.97 -30.36
CA SER A 300 -86.46 51.74 -29.43
C SER A 300 -86.16 50.94 -28.15
N SER A 301 -87.17 50.26 -27.60
CA SER A 301 -87.00 49.42 -26.41
C SER A 301 -86.07 48.23 -26.66
N GLU A 302 -86.21 47.57 -27.82
CA GLU A 302 -85.29 46.53 -28.26
C GLU A 302 -83.86 47.07 -28.42
N SER A 303 -83.71 48.26 -29.00
CA SER A 303 -82.40 48.92 -29.14
C SER A 303 -81.75 49.23 -27.79
N SER A 304 -82.51 49.69 -26.79
CA SER A 304 -81.97 49.92 -25.43
C SER A 304 -81.50 48.61 -24.78
N LYS A 305 -82.25 47.51 -24.93
CA LYS A 305 -81.82 46.18 -24.47
C LYS A 305 -80.50 45.76 -25.14
N VAL A 306 -80.35 45.98 -26.44
CA VAL A 306 -79.11 45.69 -27.17
C VAL A 306 -77.94 46.51 -26.62
N PHE A 307 -78.09 47.83 -26.43
CA PHE A 307 -77.03 48.68 -25.86
C PHE A 307 -76.65 48.28 -24.42
N LYS A 308 -77.63 47.86 -23.62
CA LYS A 308 -77.37 47.33 -22.28
C LYS A 308 -76.51 46.05 -22.35
N SER A 309 -76.89 45.08 -23.18
CA SER A 309 -76.10 43.86 -23.37
C SER A 309 -74.72 44.13 -23.95
N ILE A 310 -74.56 45.11 -24.85
CA ILE A 310 -73.22 45.50 -25.32
C ILE A 310 -72.39 46.04 -24.16
N THR A 311 -72.96 46.90 -23.31
CA THR A 311 -72.25 47.47 -22.16
C THR A 311 -71.80 46.40 -21.16
N GLU A 312 -72.64 45.39 -20.89
CA GLU A 312 -72.30 44.23 -20.07
C GLU A 312 -71.10 43.46 -20.68
N ASN A 313 -71.17 43.09 -21.96
CA ASN A 313 -70.06 42.38 -22.63
C ASN A 313 -68.76 43.18 -22.67
N VAL A 314 -68.83 44.50 -22.88
CA VAL A 314 -67.65 45.38 -22.90
C VAL A 314 -67.01 45.47 -21.51
N THR A 315 -67.81 45.42 -20.45
CA THR A 315 -67.32 45.36 -19.06
C THR A 315 -66.59 44.05 -18.78
N ASP A 316 -67.11 42.93 -19.29
CA ASP A 316 -66.45 41.62 -19.17
C ASP A 316 -65.10 41.60 -19.91
N VAL A 317 -65.06 42.13 -21.14
CA VAL A 317 -63.80 42.29 -21.90
C VAL A 317 -62.79 43.18 -21.15
N THR A 318 -63.25 44.25 -20.52
CA THR A 318 -62.39 45.14 -19.71
C THR A 318 -61.77 44.39 -18.54
N SER A 319 -62.57 43.57 -17.86
CA SER A 319 -62.10 42.74 -16.74
C SER A 319 -61.06 41.71 -17.19
N GLY A 320 -61.28 41.04 -18.33
CA GLY A 320 -60.30 40.11 -18.91
C GLY A 320 -58.99 40.79 -19.33
N LEU A 321 -59.05 42.03 -19.84
CA LEU A 321 -57.83 42.81 -20.15
C LEU A 321 -57.05 43.19 -18.89
N HIS A 322 -57.74 43.50 -17.78
CA HIS A 322 -57.09 43.73 -16.50
C HIS A 322 -56.36 42.48 -15.98
N GLU A 323 -56.99 41.32 -16.08
CA GLU A 323 -56.38 40.04 -15.72
C GLU A 323 -55.12 39.75 -16.56
N ILE A 324 -55.19 39.93 -17.89
CA ILE A 324 -54.04 39.80 -18.77
C ILE A 324 -52.91 40.77 -18.36
N SER A 325 -53.24 42.03 -18.05
CA SER A 325 -52.24 43.01 -17.61
C SER A 325 -51.55 42.58 -16.32
N ALA A 326 -52.29 42.07 -15.33
CA ALA A 326 -51.73 41.55 -14.10
C ALA A 326 -50.80 40.33 -14.36
N SER A 327 -51.22 39.40 -15.24
CA SER A 327 -50.37 38.27 -15.63
C SER A 327 -49.10 38.71 -16.36
N MET A 328 -49.14 39.77 -17.17
CA MET A 328 -47.94 40.30 -17.84
C MET A 328 -46.96 40.93 -16.83
N GLU A 329 -47.45 41.60 -15.79
CA GLU A 329 -46.61 42.11 -14.70
C GLU A 329 -45.94 40.96 -13.95
N GLU A 330 -46.69 39.92 -13.59
CA GLU A 330 -46.15 38.74 -12.92
C GLU A 330 -45.08 38.02 -13.77
N LEU A 331 -45.35 37.84 -15.08
CA LEU A 331 -44.37 37.28 -16.02
C LEU A 331 -43.11 38.16 -16.13
N ALA A 332 -43.25 39.48 -16.07
CA ALA A 332 -42.10 40.39 -16.11
C ALA A 332 -41.20 40.21 -14.86
N PHE A 333 -41.79 40.01 -13.68
CA PHE A 333 -41.06 39.66 -12.45
C PHE A 333 -40.41 38.28 -12.56
N GLY A 334 -41.17 37.25 -12.99
CA GLY A 334 -40.65 35.89 -13.16
C GLY A 334 -39.46 35.83 -14.12
N LYS A 335 -39.52 36.61 -15.22
CA LYS A 335 -38.41 36.75 -16.16
C LYS A 335 -37.12 37.27 -15.50
N GLN A 336 -37.22 38.27 -14.61
CA GLN A 336 -36.04 38.81 -13.92
C GLN A 336 -35.37 37.76 -13.03
N GLU A 337 -36.17 36.95 -12.33
CA GLU A 337 -35.65 35.85 -11.51
C GLU A 337 -34.96 34.77 -12.36
N ILE A 338 -35.53 34.41 -13.51
CA ILE A 338 -34.89 33.46 -14.45
C ILE A 338 -33.57 34.03 -14.97
N LEU A 339 -33.51 35.32 -15.29
CA LEU A 339 -32.28 35.98 -15.76
C LEU A 339 -31.19 35.99 -14.69
N ARG A 340 -31.56 36.25 -13.42
CA ARG A 340 -30.66 36.15 -12.27
C ARG A 340 -30.13 34.72 -12.11
N ALA A 341 -31.01 33.72 -12.11
CA ALA A 341 -30.61 32.31 -12.02
C ALA A 341 -29.68 31.88 -13.16
N THR A 342 -29.90 32.38 -14.37
CA THR A 342 -29.05 32.09 -15.55
C THR A 342 -27.66 32.72 -15.40
N THR A 343 -27.58 33.92 -14.83
CA THR A 343 -26.32 34.59 -14.51
C THR A 343 -25.53 33.83 -13.43
N ASP A 344 -26.22 33.40 -12.37
CA ASP A 344 -25.62 32.60 -11.29
C ASP A 344 -25.10 31.25 -11.80
N LEU A 345 -25.85 30.61 -12.71
CA LEU A 345 -25.43 29.39 -13.40
C LEU A 345 -24.16 29.63 -14.22
N MET A 346 -24.06 30.75 -14.95
CA MET A 346 -22.86 31.08 -15.73
C MET A 346 -21.62 31.27 -14.84
N SER A 347 -21.77 31.98 -13.71
CA SER A 347 -20.69 32.14 -12.73
C SER A 347 -20.25 30.79 -12.16
N SER A 348 -21.21 29.94 -11.79
CA SER A 348 -20.95 28.60 -11.25
C SER A 348 -20.22 27.72 -12.27
N SER A 349 -20.64 27.73 -13.54
CA SER A 349 -19.95 27.01 -14.61
C SER A 349 -18.50 27.49 -14.80
N HIS A 350 -18.25 28.79 -14.67
CA HIS A 350 -16.89 29.34 -14.75
C HIS A 350 -16.00 28.90 -13.57
N GLU A 351 -16.53 28.88 -12.35
CA GLU A 351 -15.83 28.37 -11.17
C GLU A 351 -15.50 26.89 -11.31
N ILE A 352 -16.46 26.07 -11.76
CA ILE A 352 -16.24 24.63 -12.00
C ILE A 352 -15.19 24.42 -13.10
N SER A 353 -15.18 25.24 -14.15
CA SER A 353 -14.15 25.19 -15.20
C SER A 353 -12.75 25.46 -14.65
N THR A 354 -12.61 26.49 -13.83
CA THR A 354 -11.35 26.83 -13.16
C THR A 354 -10.90 25.69 -12.24
N PHE A 355 -11.81 25.17 -11.42
CA PHE A 355 -11.55 24.03 -10.54
C PHE A 355 -11.10 22.78 -11.31
N THR A 356 -11.76 22.48 -12.44
CA THR A 356 -11.40 21.37 -13.34
C THR A 356 -9.98 21.54 -13.87
N GLY A 357 -9.58 22.76 -14.22
CA GLY A 357 -8.19 23.08 -14.60
C GLY A 357 -7.19 22.79 -13.49
N THR A 358 -7.46 23.24 -12.27
CA THR A 358 -6.58 22.96 -11.11
C THR A 358 -6.53 21.48 -10.76
N MET A 359 -7.64 20.76 -10.92
CA MET A 359 -7.69 19.31 -10.70
C MET A 359 -6.79 18.58 -11.68
N LYS A 360 -6.82 18.96 -12.96
CA LYS A 360 -5.91 18.42 -13.98
C LYS A 360 -4.44 18.60 -13.61
N GLU A 361 -4.06 19.77 -13.13
CA GLU A 361 -2.69 20.05 -12.67
C GLU A 361 -2.29 19.18 -11.47
N LYS A 362 -3.17 19.07 -10.47
CA LYS A 362 -2.93 18.23 -9.29
C LYS A 362 -2.82 16.75 -9.65
N THR A 363 -3.69 16.24 -10.51
CA THR A 363 -3.65 14.84 -10.97
C THR A 363 -2.35 14.54 -11.72
N ASN A 364 -1.87 15.46 -12.58
CA ASN A 364 -0.55 15.35 -13.21
C ASN A 364 0.58 15.29 -12.17
N THR A 365 0.51 16.12 -11.12
CA THR A 365 1.51 16.13 -10.05
C THR A 365 1.53 14.81 -9.28
N ILE A 366 0.36 14.26 -8.96
CA ILE A 366 0.25 12.95 -8.30
C ILE A 366 0.80 11.85 -9.20
N ASN A 367 0.48 11.87 -10.50
CA ASN A 367 1.01 10.90 -11.46
C ASN A 367 2.55 10.92 -11.52
N ASN A 368 3.16 12.11 -11.56
CA ASN A 368 4.61 12.25 -11.49
C ASN A 368 5.18 11.71 -10.16
N THR A 369 4.48 11.98 -9.06
CA THR A 369 4.86 11.45 -7.73
C THR A 369 4.82 9.94 -7.71
N MET A 370 3.80 9.31 -8.31
CA MET A 370 3.71 7.85 -8.44
C MET A 370 4.90 7.27 -9.21
N GLY A 371 5.35 7.94 -10.27
CA GLY A 371 6.57 7.56 -10.97
C GLY A 371 7.83 7.61 -10.08
N ILE A 372 7.95 8.63 -9.22
CA ILE A 372 9.06 8.75 -8.26
C ILE A 372 8.99 7.66 -7.19
N VAL A 373 7.81 7.39 -6.64
CA VAL A 373 7.62 6.32 -5.64
C VAL A 373 7.97 4.97 -6.25
N ARG A 374 7.56 4.71 -7.50
CA ARG A 374 7.91 3.47 -8.22
C ARG A 374 9.42 3.32 -8.40
N SER A 375 10.10 4.38 -8.83
CA SER A 375 11.56 4.38 -8.96
C SER A 375 12.26 4.15 -7.63
N THR A 376 11.73 4.72 -6.54
CA THR A 376 12.27 4.55 -5.18
C THR A 376 12.05 3.13 -4.67
N SER A 377 10.88 2.56 -4.92
CA SER A 377 10.54 1.17 -4.61
C SER A 377 11.50 0.21 -5.29
N ALA A 378 11.74 0.38 -6.60
CA ALA A 378 12.71 -0.43 -7.36
C ALA A 378 14.14 -0.33 -6.80
N LYS A 379 14.62 0.87 -6.46
CA LYS A 379 15.95 1.04 -5.83
C LYS A 379 16.02 0.42 -4.44
N THR A 380 14.92 0.42 -3.69
CA THR A 380 14.89 -0.20 -2.36
C THR A 380 14.98 -1.71 -2.49
N LEU A 381 14.34 -2.29 -3.52
CA LEU A 381 14.44 -3.73 -3.80
C LEU A 381 15.89 -4.14 -4.16
N ASP A 382 16.55 -3.36 -5.01
CA ASP A 382 17.97 -3.53 -5.38
C ASP A 382 18.87 -3.50 -4.13
N ASN A 383 18.68 -2.49 -3.27
CA ASN A 383 19.41 -2.43 -1.99
C ASN A 383 19.12 -3.63 -1.07
N MET A 384 17.91 -4.20 -1.09
CA MET A 384 17.59 -5.39 -0.29
C MET A 384 18.34 -6.62 -0.81
N GLU A 385 18.59 -6.72 -2.11
CA GLU A 385 19.44 -7.77 -2.70
C GLU A 385 20.90 -7.65 -2.23
N ASP A 386 21.45 -6.43 -2.23
CA ASP A 386 22.79 -6.16 -1.69
C ASP A 386 22.92 -6.51 -0.20
N VAL A 387 21.92 -6.13 0.61
CA VAL A 387 21.92 -6.45 2.05
C VAL A 387 21.77 -7.96 2.26
N LYS A 388 21.00 -8.66 1.42
CA LYS A 388 20.90 -10.12 1.46
C LYS A 388 22.25 -10.77 1.22
N PHE A 389 22.95 -10.35 0.16
CA PHE A 389 24.28 -10.84 -0.15
C PHE A 389 25.26 -10.62 1.01
N ALA A 390 25.24 -9.44 1.63
CA ALA A 390 26.06 -9.14 2.79
C ALA A 390 25.72 -10.01 4.02
N ALA A 391 24.43 -10.28 4.26
CA ALA A 391 23.98 -11.15 5.33
C ALA A 391 24.45 -12.60 5.12
N ASP A 392 24.34 -13.13 3.91
CA ASP A 392 24.79 -14.48 3.56
C ASP A 392 26.31 -14.63 3.75
N GLU A 393 27.10 -13.63 3.33
CA GLU A 393 28.55 -13.61 3.56
C GLU A 393 28.91 -13.51 5.05
N LEU A 394 28.20 -12.71 5.84
CA LEU A 394 28.39 -12.65 7.30
C LEU A 394 28.09 -14.01 7.95
N ASN A 395 27.01 -14.67 7.55
CA ASN A 395 26.68 -16.00 8.06
C ASN A 395 27.81 -17.00 7.80
N LYS A 396 28.37 -16.99 6.58
CA LYS A 396 29.52 -17.82 6.21
C LYS A 396 30.76 -17.52 7.06
N ILE A 397 31.07 -16.25 7.28
CA ILE A 397 32.20 -15.84 8.13
C ILE A 397 32.01 -16.35 9.56
N PHE A 398 30.83 -16.18 10.16
CA PHE A 398 30.59 -16.63 11.52
C PHE A 398 30.64 -18.16 11.65
N MET A 399 30.17 -18.91 10.65
CA MET A 399 30.36 -20.37 10.60
C MET A 399 31.85 -20.74 10.63
N GLN A 400 32.68 -20.08 9.82
CA GLN A 400 34.14 -20.30 9.82
C GLN A 400 34.77 -19.94 11.17
N VAL A 401 34.34 -18.84 11.80
CA VAL A 401 34.80 -18.45 13.14
C VAL A 401 34.45 -19.52 14.17
N THR A 402 33.22 -20.04 14.16
CA THR A 402 32.81 -21.12 15.07
C THR A 402 33.69 -22.36 14.89
N THR A 403 34.01 -22.76 13.65
CA THR A 403 34.93 -23.87 13.38
C THR A 403 36.34 -23.60 13.94
N LEU A 404 36.88 -22.40 13.71
CA LEU A 404 38.21 -22.02 14.22
C LEU A 404 38.25 -21.97 15.76
N VAL A 405 37.16 -21.54 16.40
CA VAL A 405 37.01 -21.55 17.85
C VAL A 405 37.04 -22.98 18.38
N GLN A 406 36.28 -23.89 17.77
CA GLN A 406 36.28 -25.31 18.16
C GLN A 406 37.67 -25.94 18.04
N GLN A 407 38.38 -25.68 16.94
CA GLN A 407 39.77 -26.12 16.77
C GLN A 407 40.71 -25.52 17.82
N ASN A 408 40.54 -24.25 18.16
CA ASN A 408 41.36 -23.59 19.17
C ASN A 408 41.12 -24.15 20.58
N LEU A 409 39.87 -24.45 20.92
CA LEU A 409 39.49 -25.11 22.17
C LEU A 409 40.14 -26.49 22.27
N LEU A 410 39.99 -27.33 21.22
CA LEU A 410 40.63 -28.65 21.15
C LEU A 410 42.16 -28.56 21.32
N ASN A 411 42.82 -27.66 20.59
CA ASN A 411 44.26 -27.44 20.72
C ASN A 411 44.66 -27.01 22.14
N THR A 412 43.82 -26.23 22.80
CA THR A 412 44.06 -25.77 24.17
C THR A 412 43.89 -26.92 25.17
N ASP A 413 42.95 -27.82 24.94
CA ASP A 413 42.74 -29.01 25.77
C ASP A 413 43.89 -30.00 25.62
N LEU A 414 44.34 -30.25 24.39
CA LEU A 414 45.55 -31.06 24.11
C LEU A 414 46.80 -30.46 24.76
N LEU A 415 46.95 -29.14 24.71
CA LEU A 415 48.05 -28.43 25.38
C LEU A 415 47.95 -28.56 26.90
N SER A 416 46.75 -28.42 27.46
CA SER A 416 46.48 -28.57 28.90
C SER A 416 46.80 -29.99 29.37
N GLN A 417 46.40 -31.01 28.60
CA GLN A 417 46.71 -32.43 28.87
C GLN A 417 48.21 -32.70 28.80
N SER A 418 48.88 -32.21 27.75
CA SER A 418 50.34 -32.32 27.59
C SER A 418 51.08 -31.68 28.76
N ILE A 419 50.63 -30.51 29.23
CA ILE A 419 51.19 -29.83 30.41
C ILE A 419 50.86 -30.56 31.71
N GLY A 420 49.65 -31.13 31.81
CA GLY A 420 49.20 -31.95 32.94
C GLY A 420 50.17 -33.08 33.26
N SER A 421 50.74 -33.73 32.23
CA SER A 421 51.75 -34.79 32.40
C SER A 421 53.00 -34.36 33.17
N PHE A 422 53.31 -33.05 33.21
CA PHE A 422 54.46 -32.49 33.93
C PHE A 422 54.19 -32.16 35.41
N TYR A 423 52.97 -32.38 35.92
CA TYR A 423 52.56 -32.19 37.31
C TYR A 423 51.93 -33.46 37.88
N SER A 424 52.49 -34.02 38.96
CA SER A 424 51.83 -35.09 39.73
C SER A 424 51.07 -34.49 40.90
N ASP A 425 49.98 -33.78 40.62
CA ASP A 425 48.88 -33.67 41.57
C ASP A 425 47.75 -34.52 40.99
N GLN A 426 47.63 -35.74 41.51
CA GLN A 426 46.73 -36.82 41.08
C GLN A 426 47.05 -37.38 39.69
N ILE A 427 47.60 -38.61 39.68
CA ILE A 427 47.24 -39.56 38.62
C ILE A 427 45.74 -39.79 38.81
N ILE A 428 44.92 -39.03 38.09
CA ILE A 428 43.65 -39.58 37.64
C ILE A 428 44.11 -40.65 36.64
N GLU A 429 43.87 -41.92 36.93
CA GLU A 429 43.65 -42.86 35.84
C GLU A 429 42.47 -42.28 35.08
N GLU A 430 42.76 -41.42 34.10
CA GLU A 430 41.73 -40.91 33.20
C GLU A 430 41.27 -42.13 32.43
N ASP A 431 40.07 -42.56 32.78
CA ASP A 431 39.28 -43.46 32.01
C ASP A 431 39.13 -42.85 30.62
N TYR A 432 39.89 -43.38 29.66
CA TYR A 432 39.81 -42.99 28.25
C TYR A 432 38.43 -43.25 27.64
N SER A 433 37.47 -43.82 28.40
CA SER A 433 36.07 -43.95 28.01
C SER A 433 35.33 -42.61 27.78
N GLN A 434 35.91 -41.46 28.14
CA GLN A 434 35.25 -40.15 28.03
C GLN A 434 35.85 -39.15 27.04
N VAL A 435 36.92 -39.48 26.30
CA VAL A 435 37.35 -38.61 25.19
C VAL A 435 36.37 -38.84 24.03
N ASP A 436 35.40 -37.95 23.88
CA ASP A 436 34.49 -37.97 22.74
C ASP A 436 35.22 -37.50 21.49
N ILE A 437 35.94 -38.44 20.87
CA ILE A 437 36.57 -38.32 19.56
C ILE A 437 35.55 -38.44 18.40
N GLY A 438 34.29 -38.75 18.71
CA GLY A 438 33.26 -39.01 17.71
C GLY A 438 32.61 -37.74 17.16
N ILE A 439 32.09 -37.84 15.95
CA ILE A 439 31.18 -36.84 15.37
C ILE A 439 29.77 -37.13 15.90
N THR A 440 29.12 -36.15 16.52
CA THR A 440 27.69 -36.26 16.83
C THR A 440 26.86 -35.78 15.65
N TRP A 441 25.99 -36.64 15.11
CA TRP A 441 25.04 -36.23 14.08
C TRP A 441 24.08 -35.16 14.60
N SER A 442 23.89 -34.08 13.82
CA SER A 442 22.90 -33.05 14.10
C SER A 442 22.21 -32.61 12.81
N ASP A 443 21.10 -31.88 12.93
CA ASP A 443 20.39 -31.30 11.77
C ASP A 443 21.26 -30.33 10.95
N MET A 444 22.39 -29.86 11.49
CA MET A 444 23.34 -29.02 10.76
C MET A 444 24.15 -29.78 9.71
N LEU A 445 24.25 -31.11 9.82
CA LEU A 445 24.92 -31.98 8.83
C LEU A 445 23.93 -32.52 7.78
N SER A 446 22.66 -32.10 7.82
CA SER A 446 21.64 -32.53 6.87
C SER A 446 21.68 -31.69 5.60
N VAL A 447 21.82 -32.36 4.46
CA VAL A 447 21.70 -31.76 3.12
C VAL A 447 20.25 -31.78 2.60
N LYS A 448 19.29 -32.16 3.46
CA LYS A 448 17.84 -32.28 3.15
C LYS A 448 17.52 -33.26 2.01
N ASN A 449 18.42 -34.21 1.78
CA ASN A 449 18.20 -35.37 0.92
C ASN A 449 18.24 -36.62 1.80
N GLU A 450 17.09 -37.24 2.05
CA GLU A 450 16.98 -38.38 2.98
C GLU A 450 17.95 -39.53 2.64
N LYS A 451 18.21 -39.75 1.35
CA LYS A 451 19.12 -40.80 0.89
C LYS A 451 20.57 -40.46 1.23
N ILE A 452 21.01 -39.25 0.93
CA ILE A 452 22.38 -38.80 1.21
C ILE A 452 22.60 -38.63 2.72
N ASP A 453 21.64 -38.05 3.45
CA ASP A 453 21.68 -37.94 4.90
C ASP A 453 21.79 -39.31 5.59
N SER A 454 21.15 -40.35 5.04
CA SER A 454 21.30 -41.72 5.55
C SER A 454 22.71 -42.29 5.36
N GLN A 455 23.39 -41.91 4.28
CA GLN A 455 24.77 -42.31 3.99
C GLN A 455 25.75 -41.54 4.88
N HIS A 456 25.56 -40.23 5.07
CA HIS A 456 26.37 -39.44 5.99
C HIS A 456 26.26 -39.93 7.43
N LYS A 457 25.04 -40.25 7.90
CA LYS A 457 24.83 -40.87 9.23
C LYS A 457 25.59 -42.16 9.38
N TRP A 458 25.53 -43.03 8.36
CA TRP A 458 26.27 -44.28 8.37
C TRP A 458 27.79 -44.04 8.45
N LEU A 459 28.31 -43.09 7.66
CA LEU A 459 29.73 -42.74 7.67
C LEU A 459 30.17 -42.23 9.04
N VAL A 460 29.39 -41.34 9.64
CA VAL A 460 29.63 -40.82 11.00
C VAL A 460 29.63 -41.94 12.03
N GLU A 461 28.62 -42.81 12.02
CA GLU A 461 28.52 -43.93 12.97
C GLU A 461 29.70 -44.91 12.85
N ASN A 462 30.10 -45.26 11.63
CA ASN A 462 31.17 -46.23 11.39
C ASN A 462 32.56 -45.64 11.58
N LEU A 463 32.74 -44.34 11.29
CA LEU A 463 33.95 -43.61 11.63
C LEU A 463 34.12 -43.54 13.15
N ASN A 464 33.07 -43.21 13.90
CA ASN A 464 33.11 -43.20 15.36
C ASN A 464 33.46 -44.58 15.93
N ALA A 465 32.82 -45.63 15.42
CA ALA A 465 33.12 -47.00 15.83
C ALA A 465 34.56 -47.40 15.53
N PHE A 466 35.09 -47.00 14.37
CA PHE A 466 36.47 -47.23 13.96
C PHE A 466 37.47 -46.51 14.86
N LEU A 467 37.25 -45.22 15.13
CA LEU A 467 38.13 -44.43 15.99
C LEU A 467 38.09 -44.94 17.44
N LEU A 468 36.93 -45.40 17.93
CA LEU A 468 36.83 -46.03 19.25
C LEU A 468 37.61 -47.35 19.31
N ALA A 469 37.47 -48.23 18.31
CA ALA A 469 38.22 -49.47 18.24
C ALA A 469 39.75 -49.24 18.18
N MET A 470 40.16 -48.16 17.51
CA MET A 470 41.54 -47.69 17.46
C MET A 470 42.05 -47.23 18.83
N MET A 471 41.24 -46.49 19.60
CA MET A 471 41.56 -46.06 20.96
C MET A 471 41.65 -47.24 21.94
N ASP A 472 40.78 -48.23 21.80
CA ASP A 472 40.74 -49.43 22.64
C ASP A 472 41.89 -50.42 22.32
N GLY A 473 42.70 -50.13 21.29
CA GLY A 473 43.81 -50.98 20.87
C GLY A 473 43.37 -52.35 20.38
N GLU A 474 42.21 -52.44 19.74
CA GLU A 474 41.69 -53.69 19.22
C GLU A 474 42.62 -54.30 18.15
N GLY A 475 42.54 -55.63 17.94
CA GLY A 475 43.49 -56.34 17.07
C GLY A 475 43.58 -55.78 15.64
N VAL A 476 44.81 -55.70 15.10
CA VAL A 476 45.13 -55.14 13.77
C VAL A 476 44.20 -55.64 12.66
N ASP A 477 43.88 -56.95 12.65
CA ASP A 477 42.99 -57.55 11.64
C ASP A 477 41.55 -57.00 11.70
N LYS A 478 41.05 -56.68 12.91
CA LYS A 478 39.72 -56.10 13.11
C LYS A 478 39.69 -54.66 12.64
N ILE A 479 40.70 -53.86 13.01
CA ILE A 479 40.86 -52.47 12.58
C ILE A 479 41.00 -52.37 11.07
N LYS A 480 41.81 -53.24 10.46
CA LYS A 480 41.94 -53.32 9.01
C LYS A 480 40.61 -53.60 8.32
N GLY A 481 39.85 -54.58 8.82
CA GLY A 481 38.53 -54.89 8.27
C GLY A 481 37.49 -53.78 8.46
N MET A 482 37.62 -52.94 9.49
CA MET A 482 36.78 -51.75 9.68
C MET A 482 37.17 -50.62 8.73
N LEU A 483 38.48 -50.40 8.53
CA LEU A 483 38.98 -49.39 7.60
C LEU A 483 38.63 -49.72 6.15
N GLU A 484 38.78 -50.98 5.73
CA GLU A 484 38.38 -51.44 4.39
C GLU A 484 36.88 -51.17 4.15
N LYS A 485 36.02 -51.53 5.10
CA LYS A 485 34.57 -51.25 5.01
C LYS A 485 34.25 -49.77 4.94
N LEU A 486 34.96 -48.94 5.71
CA LEU A 486 34.75 -47.50 5.72
C LEU A 486 35.19 -46.89 4.38
N GLY A 487 36.37 -47.27 3.87
CA GLY A 487 36.88 -46.83 2.58
C GLY A 487 35.98 -47.23 1.41
N ASP A 488 35.51 -48.48 1.38
CA ASP A 488 34.57 -48.96 0.35
C ASP A 488 33.26 -48.16 0.37
N TYR A 489 32.76 -47.83 1.55
CA TYR A 489 31.52 -47.08 1.69
C TYR A 489 31.70 -45.60 1.31
N VAL A 490 32.84 -44.98 1.62
CA VAL A 490 33.17 -43.61 1.20
C VAL A 490 33.13 -43.50 -0.32
N VAL A 491 33.78 -44.44 -1.03
CA VAL A 491 33.75 -44.48 -2.50
C VAL A 491 32.33 -44.68 -3.02
N PHE A 492 31.58 -45.61 -2.42
CA PHE A 492 30.18 -45.83 -2.80
C PHE A 492 29.31 -44.57 -2.64
N HIS A 493 29.45 -43.88 -1.51
CA HIS A 493 28.71 -42.67 -1.20
C HIS A 493 29.02 -41.56 -2.21
N PHE A 494 30.30 -41.29 -2.48
CA PHE A 494 30.73 -40.31 -3.47
C PHE A 494 30.19 -40.62 -4.87
N GLU A 495 30.23 -41.88 -5.31
CA GLU A 495 29.66 -42.26 -6.60
C GLU A 495 28.15 -42.03 -6.68
N ASP A 496 27.42 -42.27 -5.59
CA ASP A 496 25.97 -42.11 -5.54
C ASP A 496 25.55 -40.64 -5.49
N GLU A 497 26.33 -39.82 -4.79
CA GLU A 497 26.20 -38.36 -4.75
C GLU A 497 26.53 -37.73 -6.10
N GLU A 498 27.64 -38.11 -6.75
CA GLU A 498 28.01 -37.60 -8.08
C GLU A 498 26.94 -37.92 -9.13
N LYS A 499 26.35 -39.12 -9.09
CA LYS A 499 25.20 -39.50 -9.95
C LYS A 499 23.97 -38.64 -9.67
N TYR A 500 23.73 -38.28 -8.41
CA TYR A 500 22.66 -37.38 -8.05
C TYR A 500 22.92 -35.95 -8.57
N LEU A 501 24.14 -35.44 -8.42
CA LEU A 501 24.55 -34.12 -8.89
C LEU A 501 24.51 -33.99 -10.42
N GLU A 502 24.89 -35.04 -11.14
CA GLU A 502 24.75 -35.13 -12.59
C GLU A 502 23.27 -35.07 -13.01
N LYS A 503 22.37 -35.76 -12.29
CA LYS A 503 20.94 -35.77 -12.58
C LYS A 503 20.28 -34.39 -12.43
N ILE A 504 20.72 -33.58 -11.47
CA ILE A 504 20.20 -32.23 -11.25
C ILE A 504 20.92 -31.15 -12.08
N ALA A 505 21.88 -31.55 -12.93
CA ALA A 505 22.73 -30.65 -13.71
C ALA A 505 23.45 -29.60 -12.85
N TYR A 506 24.02 -30.04 -11.72
CA TYR A 506 24.73 -29.15 -10.80
C TYR A 506 25.99 -28.53 -11.47
N PRO A 507 26.11 -27.19 -11.52
CA PRO A 507 27.17 -26.53 -12.31
C PRO A 507 28.61 -26.81 -11.88
N LYS A 508 28.84 -27.15 -10.60
CA LYS A 508 30.17 -27.37 -10.04
C LYS A 508 30.53 -28.87 -9.87
N LEU A 509 29.84 -29.76 -10.59
CA LEU A 509 30.05 -31.21 -10.49
C LEU A 509 31.52 -31.62 -10.65
N GLU A 510 32.24 -31.05 -11.62
CA GLU A 510 33.64 -31.44 -11.86
C GLU A 510 34.60 -30.96 -10.77
N GLU A 511 34.33 -29.81 -10.13
CA GLU A 511 35.09 -29.36 -8.96
C GLU A 511 34.83 -30.28 -7.75
N HIS A 512 33.57 -30.69 -7.58
CA HIS A 512 33.13 -31.58 -6.52
C HIS A 512 33.81 -32.98 -6.62
N LYS A 513 33.87 -33.56 -7.84
CA LYS A 513 34.59 -34.83 -8.11
C LYS A 513 36.08 -34.78 -7.76
N ILE A 514 36.73 -33.64 -7.99
CA ILE A 514 38.16 -33.47 -7.66
C ILE A 514 38.36 -33.54 -6.14
N ILE A 515 37.45 -32.95 -5.36
CA ILE A 515 37.49 -32.98 -3.89
C ILE A 515 37.37 -34.43 -3.39
N HIS A 516 36.41 -35.20 -3.92
CA HIS A 516 36.26 -36.63 -3.61
C HIS A 516 37.51 -37.43 -3.91
N LYS A 517 38.04 -37.26 -5.13
CA LYS A 517 39.23 -37.99 -5.58
C LYS A 517 40.43 -37.74 -4.67
N ASN A 518 40.69 -36.48 -4.33
CA ASN A 518 41.83 -36.12 -3.48
C ASN A 518 41.69 -36.76 -2.09
N PHE A 519 40.48 -36.78 -1.53
CA PHE A 519 40.25 -37.39 -0.22
C PHE A 519 40.44 -38.90 -0.23
N VAL A 520 40.00 -39.59 -1.29
CA VAL A 520 40.23 -41.04 -1.43
C VAL A 520 41.73 -41.35 -1.52
N GLU A 521 42.51 -40.53 -2.22
CA GLU A 521 43.98 -40.67 -2.28
C GLU A 521 44.62 -40.47 -0.88
N GLU A 522 44.23 -39.40 -0.16
CA GLU A 522 44.71 -39.14 1.21
C GLU A 522 44.31 -40.23 2.21
N LEU A 523 43.10 -40.76 2.11
CA LEU A 523 42.62 -41.85 2.95
C LEU A 523 43.40 -43.15 2.70
N GLY A 524 43.80 -43.40 1.45
CA GLY A 524 44.68 -44.51 1.07
C GLY A 524 46.06 -44.42 1.72
N GLU A 525 46.69 -43.23 1.69
CA GLU A 525 47.98 -43.01 2.35
C GLU A 525 47.90 -43.21 3.88
N LEU A 526 46.82 -42.72 4.50
CA LEU A 526 46.56 -42.90 5.93
C LEU A 526 46.34 -44.38 6.30
N ALA A 527 45.69 -45.14 5.42
CA ALA A 527 45.50 -46.57 5.58
C ALA A 527 46.83 -47.34 5.58
N GLU A 528 47.78 -46.97 4.71
CA GLU A 528 49.10 -47.58 4.68
C GLU A 528 49.89 -47.33 5.98
N VAL A 529 49.86 -46.10 6.49
CA VAL A 529 50.49 -45.74 7.77
C VAL A 529 49.91 -46.56 8.93
N LEU A 530 48.59 -46.76 8.95
CA LEU A 530 47.93 -47.57 9.96
C LEU A 530 48.34 -49.05 9.92
N ILE A 531 48.49 -49.61 8.71
CA ILE A 531 48.91 -51.00 8.52
C ILE A 531 50.36 -51.19 9.00
N GLU A 532 51.24 -50.20 8.83
CA GLU A 532 52.64 -50.29 9.26
C GLU A 532 52.84 -50.11 10.76
N GLN A 533 52.11 -49.18 11.40
CA GLN A 533 52.33 -48.79 12.80
C GLN A 533 51.43 -49.54 13.80
N GLY A 534 50.29 -50.07 13.34
CA GLY A 534 49.27 -50.68 14.18
C GLY A 534 48.38 -49.66 14.89
N PRO A 535 47.26 -50.10 15.51
CA PRO A 535 46.33 -49.21 16.18
C PRO A 535 46.92 -48.66 17.48
N SER A 536 46.86 -47.34 17.65
CA SER A 536 47.17 -46.67 18.91
C SER A 536 46.24 -45.48 19.15
N PRO A 537 46.04 -45.06 20.41
CA PRO A 537 45.30 -43.85 20.73
C PRO A 537 45.84 -42.60 20.03
N GLU A 538 47.16 -42.46 19.90
CA GLU A 538 47.79 -41.32 19.21
C GLU A 538 47.42 -41.28 17.74
N LEU A 539 47.41 -42.43 17.06
CA LEU A 539 47.02 -42.51 15.65
C LEU A 539 45.51 -42.35 15.46
N ALA A 540 44.70 -42.79 16.44
CA ALA A 540 43.25 -42.54 16.46
C ALA A 540 42.95 -41.03 16.47
N ILE A 541 43.68 -40.25 17.27
CA ILE A 541 43.54 -38.78 17.35
C ILE A 541 43.94 -38.12 16.02
N VAL A 542 45.06 -38.54 15.41
CA VAL A 542 45.49 -38.00 14.11
C VAL A 542 44.49 -38.33 12.99
N LEU A 543 43.92 -39.53 13.01
CA LEU A 543 42.90 -39.93 12.05
C LEU A 543 41.58 -39.18 12.27
N GLN A 544 41.22 -38.94 13.53
CA GLN A 544 40.06 -38.10 13.87
C GLN A 544 40.24 -36.68 13.32
N GLU A 545 41.39 -36.05 13.54
CA GLU A 545 41.67 -34.69 13.08
C GLU A 545 41.58 -34.58 11.56
N LYS A 546 42.01 -35.60 10.82
CA LYS A 546 42.01 -35.57 9.36
C LYS A 546 40.69 -36.00 8.73
N VAL A 547 40.16 -37.14 9.16
CA VAL A 547 39.00 -37.78 8.52
C VAL A 547 37.69 -37.18 9.03
N ALA A 548 37.57 -36.95 10.34
CA ALA A 548 36.33 -36.42 10.91
C ALA A 548 36.12 -34.95 10.55
N LEU A 549 37.19 -34.15 10.61
CA LEU A 549 37.14 -32.74 10.23
C LEU A 549 36.87 -32.57 8.73
N TRP A 550 37.51 -33.39 7.89
CA TRP A 550 37.24 -33.38 6.45
C TRP A 550 35.77 -33.68 6.19
N LEU A 551 35.22 -34.73 6.81
CA LEU A 551 33.82 -35.12 6.63
C LEU A 551 32.85 -34.01 7.05
N ILE A 552 33.06 -33.39 8.22
CA ILE A 552 32.21 -32.27 8.68
C ILE A 552 32.31 -31.09 7.71
N ASN A 553 33.52 -30.69 7.34
CA ASN A 553 33.73 -29.55 6.45
C ASN A 553 33.15 -29.80 5.06
N HIS A 554 33.33 -31.01 4.53
CA HIS A 554 32.80 -31.41 3.23
C HIS A 554 31.27 -31.35 3.23
N ILE A 555 30.62 -31.97 4.23
CA ILE A 555 29.15 -31.94 4.34
C ILE A 555 28.62 -30.51 4.49
N THR A 556 29.23 -29.72 5.37
CA THR A 556 28.70 -28.39 5.73
C THR A 556 29.05 -27.28 4.75
N VAL A 557 30.08 -27.45 3.93
CA VAL A 557 30.54 -26.43 2.97
C VAL A 557 30.31 -26.86 1.54
N THR A 558 30.68 -28.10 1.20
CA THR A 558 30.62 -28.61 -0.17
C THR A 558 29.24 -29.17 -0.47
N ASP A 559 28.71 -30.04 0.38
CA ASP A 559 27.47 -30.77 0.07
C ASP A 559 26.24 -29.88 0.31
N MET A 560 26.31 -29.01 1.31
CA MET A 560 25.32 -27.95 1.52
C MET A 560 25.22 -26.96 0.35
N ASP A 561 26.26 -26.80 -0.48
CA ASP A 561 26.20 -25.87 -1.63
C ASP A 561 25.17 -26.33 -2.68
N TYR A 562 25.06 -27.64 -2.93
CA TYR A 562 24.06 -28.14 -3.87
C TYR A 562 22.66 -28.23 -3.26
N ARG A 563 22.52 -28.26 -1.93
CA ARG A 563 21.22 -28.12 -1.26
C ARG A 563 20.56 -26.80 -1.65
N HIS A 564 21.31 -25.69 -1.62
CA HIS A 564 20.81 -24.39 -2.03
C HIS A 564 20.45 -24.34 -3.52
N PHE A 565 21.16 -25.08 -4.37
CA PHE A 565 20.82 -25.19 -5.78
C PHE A 565 19.51 -25.96 -6.01
N TYR A 566 19.23 -27.00 -5.21
CA TYR A 566 17.97 -27.75 -5.27
C TYR A 566 16.77 -26.97 -4.72
N GLU A 567 16.93 -26.23 -3.61
CA GLU A 567 15.85 -25.42 -3.02
C GLU A 567 15.44 -24.21 -3.89
N ASN A 568 16.27 -23.83 -4.87
CA ASN A 568 16.04 -22.71 -5.79
C ASN A 568 15.55 -23.13 -7.20
N GLN A 569 15.30 -24.42 -7.45
CA GLN A 569 14.58 -24.95 -8.62
C GLN A 569 13.15 -25.33 -8.25
#